data_AF-A0A1S3IHT8-F1
#
_entry.id   AF-A0A1S3IHT8-F1
#
_cell.length_a   1.000
_cell.length_b   1.000
_cell.length_c   1.000
_cell.angle_alpha   90.00
_cell.angle_beta   90.00
_cell.angle_gamma   90.00
#
_symmetry.space_group_name_H-M   'P 1'
#
loop_
_entity.id
_entity.type
_entity.pdbx_description
1 polymer ?
#
loop_
_entity_poly.entity_id
_entity_poly.type
_entity_poly.pdbx_seq_one_letter_code
_entity_poly.pdbx_strand_id
1 'polypeptide(L)'
;MRKYPIDEKSAEYFLRQASQIGDADIVKQALDYVQEVNVVDKDGSTPLHWAAREGHENILNLLLHRGADRYLTDQYGRTPLHE
;
A
#
# COMPACT_ATOMS: atom_id res chain seq x y z
N MET A 1 -2.37 22.30 12.60
CA MET A 1 -2.05 20.97 12.05
C MET A 1 -1.87 21.11 10.56
N ARG A 2 -0.65 20.95 10.03
CA ARG A 2 -0.42 20.99 8.58
C ARG A 2 -1.16 19.78 7.99
N LYS A 3 -2.34 20.01 7.41
CA LYS A 3 -2.90 19.06 6.44
C LYS A 3 -1.89 19.04 5.30
N TYR A 4 -1.22 17.91 5.11
CA TYR A 4 -0.35 17.71 3.96
C TYR A 4 -1.14 18.12 2.71
N PRO A 5 -0.59 18.92 1.78
CA PRO A 5 -1.20 19.07 0.47
C PRO A 5 -1.01 17.72 -0.23
N ILE A 6 -1.98 16.82 -0.03
CA ILE A 6 -1.92 15.49 -0.60
C ILE A 6 -2.41 15.64 -2.04
N ASP A 7 -1.50 15.87 -2.96
CA ASP A 7 -1.72 15.44 -4.34
C ASP A 7 -1.70 13.90 -4.39
N GLU A 8 -2.32 13.33 -5.41
CA GLU A 8 -2.49 11.88 -5.55
C GLU A 8 -1.15 11.14 -5.47
N LYS A 9 -0.10 11.65 -6.12
CA LYS A 9 1.26 11.07 -6.09
C LYS A 9 1.86 11.04 -4.69
N SER A 10 1.62 12.08 -3.90
CA SER A 10 2.04 12.13 -2.50
C SER A 10 1.28 11.08 -1.68
N ALA A 11 -0.02 10.88 -1.94
CA ALA A 11 -0.83 9.85 -1.28
C ALA A 11 -0.33 8.44 -1.57
N GLU A 12 -0.03 8.13 -2.82
CA GLU A 12 0.50 6.83 -3.26
C GLU A 12 1.85 6.52 -2.60
N TYR A 13 2.73 7.52 -2.53
CA TYR A 13 4.01 7.40 -1.84
C TYR A 13 3.82 7.10 -0.35
N PHE A 14 2.95 7.85 0.33
CA PHE A 14 2.67 7.63 1.76
C PHE A 14 2.00 6.28 2.00
N LEU A 15 1.09 5.84 1.13
CA LEU A 15 0.42 4.55 1.25
C LEU A 15 1.43 3.40 1.27
N ARG A 16 2.39 3.38 0.35
CA ARG A 16 3.43 2.36 0.30
C ARG A 16 4.34 2.44 1.53
N GLN A 17 4.83 3.62 1.87
CA GLN A 17 5.73 3.79 3.02
C GLN A 17 5.05 3.40 4.34
N ALA A 18 3.80 3.81 4.54
CA ALA A 18 3.00 3.47 5.71
C ALA A 18 2.72 1.95 5.78
N SER A 19 2.46 1.32 4.63
CA SER A 19 2.25 -0.13 4.56
C SER A 19 3.50 -0.94 4.88
N GLN A 20 4.68 -0.41 4.56
CA GLN A 20 5.96 -1.02 4.92
C GLN A 20 6.26 -0.89 6.42
N ILE A 21 6.05 0.30 7.00
CA ILE A 21 6.40 0.56 8.41
C ILE A 21 5.34 0.06 9.40
N GLY A 22 4.12 -0.25 8.95
CA GLY A 22 3.04 -0.70 9.82
C GLY A 22 2.13 0.42 10.36
N ASP A 23 2.15 1.61 9.76
CA ASP A 23 1.34 2.75 10.21
C ASP A 23 -0.07 2.71 9.61
N ALA A 24 -0.97 2.02 10.29
CA ALA A 24 -2.35 1.86 9.83
C ALA A 24 -3.16 3.17 9.77
N ASP A 25 -2.79 4.20 10.54
CA ASP A 25 -3.52 5.47 10.55
C ASP A 25 -3.15 6.31 9.31
N ILE A 26 -1.85 6.33 8.95
CA ILE A 26 -1.42 6.94 7.68
C ILE A 26 -1.97 6.16 6.49
N VAL A 27 -2.01 4.82 6.55
CA VAL A 27 -2.64 4.01 5.49
C VAL A 27 -4.10 4.40 5.29
N LYS A 28 -4.90 4.48 6.36
CA LYS A 28 -6.31 4.90 6.26
C LYS A 28 -6.44 6.29 5.66
N GLN A 29 -5.64 7.24 6.14
CA GLN A 29 -5.68 8.60 5.65
C GLN A 29 -5.29 8.68 4.16
N ALA A 30 -4.22 7.98 3.74
CA ALA A 30 -3.78 7.97 2.36
C ALA A 30 -4.84 7.33 1.44
N LEU A 31 -5.46 6.24 1.87
CA LEU A 31 -6.52 5.55 1.12
C LEU A 31 -7.75 6.44 0.85
N ASP A 32 -7.97 7.51 1.61
CA ASP A 32 -9.06 8.46 1.33
C ASP A 32 -8.75 9.44 0.18
N TYR A 33 -7.48 9.51 -0.26
CA TYR A 33 -7.02 10.35 -1.38
C TYR A 33 -6.55 9.55 -2.60
N VAL A 34 -6.31 8.25 -2.43
CA VAL A 34 -5.85 7.36 -3.50
C VAL A 34 -7.05 6.77 -4.24
N GLN A 35 -7.11 6.97 -5.56
CA GLN A 35 -8.09 6.30 -6.43
C GLN A 35 -7.66 4.88 -6.82
N GLU A 36 -6.35 4.65 -6.98
CA GLU A 36 -5.77 3.37 -7.39
C GLU A 36 -4.91 2.77 -6.25
N VAL A 37 -5.39 1.71 -5.60
CA VAL A 37 -4.71 1.09 -4.45
C VAL A 37 -3.50 0.26 -4.88
N ASN A 38 -3.46 -0.20 -6.14
CA ASN A 38 -2.43 -1.10 -6.65
C ASN A 38 -1.20 -0.38 -7.21
N VAL A 39 -0.89 0.80 -6.68
CA VAL A 39 0.29 1.57 -7.09
C VAL A 39 1.56 0.76 -6.86
N VAL A 40 2.44 0.75 -7.84
CA VAL A 40 3.69 -0.03 -7.79
C VAL A 40 4.90 0.87 -7.56
N ASP A 41 5.91 0.36 -6.87
CA ASP A 41 7.23 0.99 -6.85
C ASP A 41 8.11 0.52 -8.03
N LYS A 42 9.38 0.92 -8.00
CA LYS A 42 10.38 0.57 -9.01
C LYS A 42 10.59 -0.94 -9.16
N ASP A 43 10.25 -1.73 -8.15
CA ASP A 43 10.42 -3.18 -8.12
C ASP A 43 9.12 -3.91 -8.48
N GLY A 44 8.06 -3.17 -8.84
CA GLY A 44 6.73 -3.72 -9.13
C GLY A 44 5.91 -4.03 -7.88
N SER A 45 6.40 -3.68 -6.70
CA SER A 45 5.75 -4.03 -5.43
C SER A 45 4.63 -3.05 -5.10
N THR A 46 3.45 -3.59 -4.81
CA THR A 46 2.27 -2.84 -4.33
C THR A 46 2.34 -2.61 -2.82
N PRO A 47 1.55 -1.68 -2.24
CA PRO A 47 1.37 -1.58 -0.79
C PRO A 47 1.02 -2.93 -0.13
N LEU A 48 0.30 -3.80 -0.84
CA LEU A 48 -0.08 -5.12 -0.36
C LEU A 48 1.12 -6.07 -0.24
N HIS A 49 2.10 -5.99 -1.15
CA HIS A 49 3.37 -6.74 -1.03
C HIS A 49 4.11 -6.33 0.24
N TRP A 50 4.24 -5.02 0.48
CA TRP A 50 4.95 -4.51 1.66
C TRP A 50 4.25 -4.89 2.97
N ALA A 51 2.93 -4.79 3.03
CA ALA A 51 2.17 -5.20 4.21
C ALA A 51 2.30 -6.71 4.49
N ALA A 52 2.31 -7.54 3.44
CA ALA A 52 2.47 -8.98 3.59
C ALA A 52 3.89 -9.36 4.05
N ARG A 53 4.92 -8.81 3.39
CA ARG A 53 6.33 -9.06 3.70
C ARG A 53 6.70 -8.75 5.15
N GLU A 54 6.14 -7.68 5.67
CA GLU A 54 6.44 -7.19 7.03
C GLU A 54 5.44 -7.72 8.07
N GLY A 55 4.45 -8.53 7.67
CA GLY A 55 3.49 -9.18 8.58
C GLY A 55 2.40 -8.27 9.14
N HIS A 56 2.11 -7.13 8.50
CA HIS A 56 1.11 -6.15 8.96
C HIS A 56 -0.30 -6.56 8.55
N GLU A 57 -0.85 -7.60 9.20
CA GLU A 57 -2.16 -8.19 8.89
C GLU A 57 -3.31 -7.16 8.89
N ASN A 58 -3.27 -6.19 9.80
CA ASN A 58 -4.26 -5.11 9.89
C ASN A 58 -4.27 -4.24 8.62
N ILE A 59 -3.10 -3.88 8.11
CA ILE A 59 -2.94 -3.09 6.88
C ILE A 59 -3.29 -3.93 5.67
N LEU A 60 -2.84 -5.18 5.63
CA LEU A 60 -3.17 -6.14 4.58
C LEU A 60 -4.69 -6.26 4.41
N ASN A 61 -5.41 -6.43 5.52
CA ASN A 61 -6.86 -6.45 5.51
C ASN A 61 -7.46 -5.12 5.02
N LEU A 62 -6.96 -3.97 5.47
CA LEU A 62 -7.45 -2.66 5.02
C LEU A 62 -7.30 -2.47 3.50
N LEU A 63 -6.14 -2.82 2.95
CA LEU A 63 -5.86 -2.75 1.52
C LEU A 63 -6.78 -3.67 0.72
N LEU A 64 -6.99 -4.92 1.18
CA LEU A 64 -7.92 -5.86 0.55
C LEU A 64 -9.36 -5.36 0.57
N HIS A 65 -9.81 -4.75 1.67
CA HIS A 65 -11.15 -4.14 1.75
C HIS A 65 -11.33 -2.96 0.79
N ARG A 66 -10.24 -2.27 0.44
CA ARG A 66 -10.24 -1.21 -0.58
C ARG A 66 -10.02 -1.74 -2.00
N GLY A 67 -10.02 -3.05 -2.20
CA GLY A 67 -9.94 -3.67 -3.53
C GLY A 67 -8.52 -3.89 -4.06
N ALA A 68 -7.51 -3.92 -3.19
CA ALA A 68 -6.16 -4.31 -3.60
C ALA A 68 -6.15 -5.73 -4.20
N ASP A 69 -5.45 -5.89 -5.31
CA ASP A 69 -5.33 -7.17 -6.01
C ASP A 69 -4.21 -8.01 -5.39
N ARG A 70 -4.62 -9.16 -4.82
CA ARG A 70 -3.73 -10.13 -4.17
C ARG A 70 -2.95 -11.01 -5.16
N TYR A 71 -3.23 -10.91 -6.45
CA TYR A 71 -2.62 -11.72 -7.51
C TYR A 71 -1.62 -10.93 -8.37
N LEU A 72 -1.50 -9.61 -8.17
CA LEU A 72 -0.46 -8.83 -8.85
C LEU A 72 0.92 -9.34 -8.47
N THR A 73 1.78 -9.49 -9.47
CA THR A 73 3.14 -9.92 -9.27
C THR A 73 4.10 -8.74 -9.34
N ASP A 74 5.10 -8.74 -8.47
CA ASP A 74 6.26 -7.86 -8.60
C ASP A 74 7.14 -8.24 -9.82
N GLN A 75 8.25 -7.53 -10.02
CA GLN A 75 9.18 -7.81 -11.12
C GLN A 75 9.84 -9.20 -11.06
N TYR A 76 9.79 -9.87 -9.90
CA TYR A 76 10.36 -11.19 -9.67
C TYR A 76 9.31 -12.30 -9.79
N GLY A 77 8.06 -11.97 -10.13
CA GLY A 77 6.97 -12.93 -10.26
C GLY A 77 6.36 -13.34 -8.93
N ARG A 78 6.65 -12.64 -7.83
CA ARG A 78 6.11 -12.90 -6.49
C ARG A 78 4.79 -12.17 -6.33
N THR A 79 3.78 -12.86 -5.84
CA THR A 79 2.54 -12.18 -5.41
C THR A 79 2.70 -11.69 -3.96
N PRO A 80 1.82 -10.81 -3.43
CA PRO A 80 1.88 -10.41 -2.04
C PRO A 80 1.90 -11.58 -1.06
N LEU A 81 1.25 -12.70 -1.40
CA LEU A 81 1.20 -13.88 -0.54
C LEU A 81 2.50 -14.73 -0.57
N HIS A 82 3.41 -14.46 -1.50
CA HIS A 82 4.72 -15.11 -1.58
C HIS A 82 5.83 -14.35 -0.84
N GLU A 83 5.57 -13.12 -0.39
CA GLU A 83 6.53 -12.28 0.35
C GLU A 83 6.81 -12.79 1.77
#